data_AF-A0A0M8WDW9-F1
#
_entry.id   AF-A0A0M8WDW9-F1
#
_cell.length_a   1.000
_cell.length_b   1.000
_cell.length_c   1.000
_cell.angle_alpha   90.00
_cell.angle_beta   90.00
_cell.angle_gamma   90.00
#
_symmetry.space_group_name_H-M   'P 1'
#
loop_
_entity.id
_entity.type
_entity.pdbx_description
1 polymer ?
#
loop_
_entity_poly.entity_id
_entity_poly.type
_entity_poly.pdbx_seq_one_letter_code
_entity_poly.pdbx_strand_id
1 'polypeptide(L)'
;MTIMSLALLGAVVAGFVINTSGPAPFVALLVVVACAALAGYALLKLRPASSGIVAPPLVVFALAALGFTGGDSLWLTAFGDQVSCEVVSVNTHTSRRSPTSYSNDLMCGSQRIASHFPDNADQLGKPGDRVGLVIDRTGVVRVLAPSKVTWWRNLLVPAAAVLGATYVVLVVRLPRRRPKNVRVGDFL
;
A
#
# COMPACT_ATOMS: atom_id res chain seq x y z
N MET A 1 -0.93 8.18 23.30
CA MET A 1 -1.39 6.87 22.81
C MET A 1 -2.25 7.04 21.56
N THR A 2 -3.28 7.89 21.61
CA THR A 2 -4.14 8.29 20.49
C THR A 2 -3.37 8.65 19.21
N ILE A 3 -2.32 9.49 19.31
CA ILE A 3 -1.51 9.91 18.14
C ILE A 3 -0.85 8.71 17.44
N MET A 4 -0.33 7.74 18.21
CA MET A 4 0.33 6.55 17.63
C MET A 4 -0.69 5.66 16.92
N SER A 5 -1.84 5.40 17.56
CA SER A 5 -2.91 4.61 16.95
C SER A 5 -3.47 5.26 15.68
N LEU A 6 -3.67 6.58 15.69
CA LEU A 6 -4.09 7.35 14.53
C LEU A 6 -3.05 7.32 13.41
N ALA A 7 -1.77 7.44 13.73
CA ALA A 7 -0.69 7.37 12.74
C ALA A 7 -0.61 5.99 12.07
N LEU A 8 -0.76 4.91 12.84
CA LEU A 8 -0.74 3.55 12.29
C LEU A 8 -1.99 3.25 11.46
N LEU A 9 -3.18 3.67 11.92
CA LEU A 9 -4.41 3.56 11.14
C LEU A 9 -4.31 4.36 9.84
N GLY A 10 -3.81 5.60 9.93
CA GLY A 10 -3.58 6.47 8.79
C GLY A 10 -2.59 5.85 7.79
N ALA A 11 -1.56 5.16 8.25
CA ALA A 11 -0.61 4.45 7.39
C ALA A 11 -1.26 3.31 6.60
N VAL A 12 -2.14 2.52 7.24
CA VAL A 12 -2.86 1.43 6.57
C VAL A 12 -3.81 1.98 5.50
N VAL A 13 -4.60 3.00 5.86
CA VAL A 13 -5.54 3.65 4.93
C VAL A 13 -4.79 4.32 3.78
N ALA A 14 -3.72 5.06 4.08
CA ALA A 14 -2.92 5.70 3.04
C ALA A 14 -2.25 4.67 2.12
N GLY A 15 -1.75 3.56 2.67
CA GLY A 15 -1.22 2.44 1.88
C GLY A 15 -2.23 1.92 0.84
N PHE A 16 -3.50 1.78 1.23
CA PHE A 16 -4.57 1.44 0.30
C PHE A 16 -4.82 2.53 -0.75
N VAL A 17 -4.87 3.80 -0.34
CA VAL A 17 -5.15 4.93 -1.25
C VAL A 17 -4.07 5.12 -2.32
N ILE A 18 -2.83 4.67 -2.10
CA ILE A 18 -1.76 4.74 -3.12
C ILE A 18 -2.14 4.03 -4.43
N ASN A 19 -3.04 3.07 -4.39
CA ASN A 19 -3.46 2.33 -5.58
C ASN A 19 -4.62 2.96 -6.36
N THR A 20 -5.23 4.00 -5.79
CA THR A 20 -6.33 4.69 -6.44
C THR A 20 -5.87 5.41 -7.71
N SER A 21 -6.82 5.72 -8.59
CA SER A 21 -6.53 6.49 -9.80
C SER A 21 -6.41 7.99 -9.51
N GLY A 22 -5.76 8.74 -10.41
CA GLY A 22 -5.66 10.20 -10.30
C GLY A 22 -4.58 10.70 -9.33
N PRO A 23 -4.78 11.87 -8.68
CA PRO A 23 -3.76 12.49 -7.82
C PRO A 23 -3.68 11.93 -6.41
N ALA A 24 -4.63 11.08 -6.01
CA ALA A 24 -4.73 10.49 -4.68
C ALA A 24 -3.47 9.73 -4.20
N PRO A 25 -2.67 9.06 -5.07
CA PRO A 25 -1.42 8.44 -4.63
C PRO A 25 -0.38 9.43 -4.10
N PHE A 26 -0.32 10.63 -4.66
CA PHE A 26 0.60 11.67 -4.18
C PHE A 26 0.19 12.17 -2.79
N VAL A 27 -1.11 12.37 -2.57
CA VAL A 27 -1.67 12.75 -1.27
C VAL A 27 -1.41 11.65 -0.25
N ALA A 28 -1.65 10.39 -0.61
CA ALA A 28 -1.41 9.24 0.25
C ALA A 28 0.06 9.11 0.68
N LEU A 29 1.00 9.35 -0.24
CA LEU A 29 2.43 9.37 0.08
C LEU A 29 2.76 10.43 1.16
N LEU A 30 2.22 11.65 1.02
CA LEU A 30 2.40 12.72 2.02
C LEU A 30 1.81 12.32 3.37
N VAL A 31 0.65 11.66 3.37
CA VAL A 31 0.01 11.15 4.60
C VAL A 31 0.87 10.08 5.27
N VAL A 32 1.47 9.15 4.54
CA VAL A 32 2.37 8.13 5.10
C VAL A 32 3.59 8.79 5.76
N VAL A 33 4.21 9.77 5.09
CA VAL A 33 5.35 10.53 5.64
C VAL A 33 4.95 11.28 6.91
N ALA A 34 3.79 11.96 6.91
CA ALA A 34 3.28 12.64 8.09
C ALA A 34 3.00 11.67 9.25
N CYS A 35 2.41 10.50 8.96
CA CYS A 35 2.18 9.46 9.95
C CYS A 35 3.49 8.92 10.54
N ALA A 36 4.51 8.72 9.71
CA ALA A 36 5.83 8.25 10.16
C ALA A 36 6.49 9.29 11.10
N ALA A 37 6.42 10.58 10.75
CA ALA A 37 6.92 11.66 11.59
C ALA A 37 6.15 11.76 12.92
N LEU A 38 4.81 11.69 12.89
CA LEU A 38 3.97 11.73 14.09
C LEU A 38 4.19 10.52 15.00
N ALA A 39 4.36 9.33 14.44
CA ALA A 39 4.68 8.11 15.18
C ALA A 39 6.06 8.22 15.85
N GLY A 40 7.07 8.71 15.12
CA GLY A 40 8.40 9.00 15.65
C GLY A 40 8.35 10.01 16.80
N TYR A 41 7.67 11.14 16.60
CA TYR A 41 7.48 12.17 17.62
C TYR A 41 6.76 11.65 18.87
N ALA A 42 5.68 10.89 18.68
CA ALA A 42 4.94 10.27 19.78
C ALA A 42 5.85 9.32 20.59
N LEU A 43 6.72 8.55 19.92
CA LEU A 43 7.66 7.67 20.63
C LEU A 43 8.74 8.48 21.36
N LEU A 44 9.31 9.52 20.76
CA LEU A 44 10.28 10.39 21.42
C LEU A 44 9.71 10.96 22.74
N LYS A 45 8.45 11.40 22.71
CA LYS A 45 7.74 11.89 23.90
C LYS A 45 7.44 10.79 24.92
N LEU A 46 7.21 9.55 24.48
CA LEU A 46 6.87 8.43 25.36
C LEU A 46 8.09 7.69 25.92
N ARG A 47 9.22 7.67 25.21
CA ARG A 47 10.45 6.90 25.50
C ARG A 47 11.71 7.56 24.89
N PRO A 48 12.19 8.70 25.42
CA PRO A 48 13.31 9.45 24.84
C PRO A 48 14.67 8.73 24.90
N ALA A 49 14.83 7.72 25.78
CA ALA A 49 16.13 7.10 26.08
C ALA A 49 16.31 5.67 25.53
N SER A 50 15.47 5.20 24.60
CA SER A 50 15.60 3.85 24.03
C SER A 50 16.03 3.89 22.57
N SER A 51 16.87 2.93 22.16
CA SER A 51 17.32 2.68 20.78
C SER A 51 16.18 2.39 19.77
N GLY A 52 14.91 2.47 20.20
CA GLY A 52 13.73 2.25 19.37
C GLY A 52 13.25 3.45 18.56
N ILE A 53 13.98 4.59 18.51
CA ILE A 53 13.52 5.81 17.81
C ILE A 53 13.20 5.55 16.32
N VAL A 54 13.89 4.60 15.69
CA VAL A 54 13.70 4.25 14.27
C VAL A 54 12.58 3.22 14.06
N ALA A 55 12.17 2.50 15.11
CA ALA A 55 11.16 1.44 14.99
C ALA A 55 9.75 1.95 14.59
N PRO A 56 9.20 3.05 15.14
CA PRO A 56 7.87 3.52 14.76
C PRO A 56 7.76 3.95 13.29
N PRO A 57 8.68 4.76 12.74
CA PRO A 57 8.67 5.09 11.32
C PRO A 57 8.74 3.82 10.44
N LEU A 58 9.60 2.86 10.79
CA LEU A 58 9.70 1.60 10.06
C LEU A 58 8.41 0.79 10.09
N VAL A 59 7.74 0.73 11.24
CA VAL A 59 6.43 0.06 11.34
C VAL A 59 5.40 0.77 10.48
N VAL A 60 5.35 2.11 10.48
CA VAL A 60 4.47 2.88 9.60
C VAL A 60 4.70 2.54 8.13
N PHE A 61 5.97 2.53 7.68
CA PHE A 61 6.30 2.17 6.30
C PHE A 61 5.94 0.72 5.99
N ALA A 62 6.18 -0.21 6.91
CA ALA A 62 5.81 -1.62 6.74
C ALA A 62 4.28 -1.78 6.59
N LEU A 63 3.49 -1.10 7.43
CA LEU A 63 2.03 -1.12 7.33
C LEU A 63 1.52 -0.52 6.02
N ALA A 64 2.10 0.61 5.60
CA ALA A 64 1.76 1.24 4.33
C ALA A 64 2.10 0.32 3.14
N ALA A 65 3.26 -0.35 3.16
CA ALA A 65 3.67 -1.30 2.13
C ALA A 65 2.76 -2.53 2.06
N LEU A 66 2.35 -3.07 3.21
CA LEU A 66 1.39 -4.18 3.27
C LEU A 66 0.00 -3.75 2.76
N GLY A 67 -0.45 -2.55 3.12
CA GLY A 67 -1.69 -1.96 2.61
C GLY A 67 -1.66 -1.74 1.10
N PHE A 68 -0.55 -1.21 0.57
CA PHE A 68 -0.34 -1.02 -0.87
C PHE A 68 -0.35 -2.36 -1.63
N THR A 69 0.36 -3.36 -1.12
CA THR A 69 0.48 -4.65 -1.81
C THR A 69 -0.79 -5.51 -1.74
N GLY A 70 -1.50 -5.50 -0.61
CA GLY A 70 -2.69 -6.33 -0.39
C GLY A 70 -4.03 -5.63 -0.61
N GLY A 71 -4.06 -4.31 -0.54
CA GLY A 71 -5.27 -3.49 -0.48
C GLY A 71 -6.19 -3.68 -1.68
N ASP A 72 -5.64 -3.60 -2.89
CA ASP A 72 -6.44 -3.74 -4.13
C ASP A 72 -7.03 -5.11 -4.28
N SER A 73 -6.23 -6.13 -3.95
CA SER A 73 -6.66 -7.52 -4.01
C SER A 73 -7.82 -7.74 -3.05
N LEU A 74 -7.72 -7.24 -1.82
CA LEU A 74 -8.78 -7.36 -0.83
C LEU A 74 -10.04 -6.58 -1.26
N TRP A 75 -9.87 -5.36 -1.77
CA TRP A 75 -10.97 -4.52 -2.23
C TRP A 75 -11.72 -5.15 -3.40
N LEU A 76 -10.99 -5.60 -4.43
CA LEU A 76 -11.57 -6.28 -5.58
C LEU A 76 -12.16 -7.65 -5.24
N THR A 77 -11.71 -8.29 -4.16
CA THR A 77 -12.37 -9.50 -3.67
C THR A 77 -13.76 -9.18 -3.09
N ALA A 78 -13.93 -8.02 -2.48
CA ALA A 78 -15.20 -7.62 -1.86
C ALA A 78 -16.16 -6.89 -2.82
N PHE A 79 -15.62 -6.04 -3.71
CA PHE A 79 -16.38 -5.13 -4.57
C PHE A 79 -16.13 -5.31 -6.06
N GLY A 80 -15.29 -6.28 -6.44
CA GLY A 80 -14.94 -6.54 -7.83
C GLY A 80 -15.92 -7.48 -8.52
N ASP A 81 -16.18 -7.21 -9.79
CA ASP A 81 -16.86 -8.12 -10.71
C ASP A 81 -15.89 -8.73 -11.69
N GLN A 82 -15.98 -10.05 -11.85
CA GLN A 82 -15.27 -10.74 -12.92
C GLN A 82 -16.04 -10.57 -14.23
N VAL A 83 -15.40 -9.95 -15.21
CA VAL A 83 -15.94 -9.77 -16.55
C VAL A 83 -14.93 -10.23 -17.61
N SER A 84 -15.44 -10.72 -18.74
CA SER A 84 -14.63 -11.01 -19.92
C SER A 84 -14.67 -9.82 -20.86
N CYS A 85 -13.48 -9.31 -21.21
CA CYS A 85 -13.32 -8.17 -22.09
C CYS A 85 -12.49 -8.55 -23.31
N GLU A 86 -12.81 -7.94 -24.45
CA GLU A 86 -12.05 -8.09 -25.69
C GLU A 86 -11.02 -6.98 -25.81
N VAL A 87 -9.79 -7.33 -26.19
CA VAL A 87 -8.75 -6.35 -26.49
C VAL A 87 -9.05 -5.74 -27.86
N VAL A 88 -9.36 -4.45 -27.90
CA VAL A 88 -9.69 -3.74 -29.15
C VAL A 88 -8.42 -3.18 -29.79
N SER A 89 -7.56 -2.57 -28.98
CA SER A 89 -6.33 -1.95 -29.45
C SER A 89 -5.22 -2.09 -28.40
N VAL A 90 -3.98 -2.15 -28.88
CA VAL A 90 -2.78 -2.12 -28.04
C VAL A 90 -1.89 -1.01 -28.60
N ASN A 91 -1.73 0.06 -27.84
CA ASN A 91 -0.85 1.16 -28.18
C ASN A 91 0.46 1.02 -27.40
N THR A 92 1.56 0.93 -28.13
CA THR A 92 2.90 0.83 -27.56
C THR A 92 3.55 2.21 -27.50
N HIS A 93 3.99 2.62 -26.33
CA HIS A 93 4.71 3.86 -26.12
C HIS A 93 6.18 3.54 -25.82
N THR A 94 7.02 3.66 -26.85
CA THR A 94 8.48 3.51 -26.73
C THR A 94 9.14 4.85 -26.41
N SER A 95 10.05 4.86 -25.42
CA SER A 95 10.84 6.03 -25.05
C SER A 95 12.31 5.65 -24.93
N ARG A 96 13.22 6.58 -25.28
CA ARG A 96 14.67 6.36 -25.10
C ARG A 96 15.13 6.46 -23.65
N ARG A 97 14.33 7.09 -22.78
CA ARG A 97 14.69 7.41 -21.38
C ARG A 97 13.87 6.63 -20.35
N SER A 98 12.86 5.89 -20.77
CA SER A 98 11.99 5.12 -19.88
C SER A 98 11.64 3.77 -20.50
N PRO A 99 11.28 2.76 -19.68
CA PRO A 99 10.80 1.49 -20.19
C PRO A 99 9.63 1.67 -21.16
N THR A 100 9.52 0.75 -22.13
CA THR A 100 8.36 0.67 -23.02
C THR A 100 7.10 0.46 -22.19
N SER A 101 6.09 1.32 -22.37
CA SER A 101 4.78 1.15 -21.75
C SER A 101 3.74 0.77 -22.82
N TYR A 102 2.71 0.06 -22.39
CA TYR A 102 1.59 -0.35 -23.24
C TYR A 102 0.30 0.24 -22.67
N SER A 103 -0.56 0.75 -23.54
CA SER A 103 -1.94 1.06 -23.20
C SER A 103 -2.88 0.18 -24.02
N ASN A 104 -3.87 -0.40 -23.36
CA ASN A 104 -4.80 -1.33 -24.01
C ASN A 104 -6.20 -0.75 -23.94
N ASP A 105 -6.89 -0.69 -25.07
CA ASP A 105 -8.32 -0.42 -25.08
C ASP A 105 -9.07 -1.74 -24.98
N LEU A 106 -9.94 -1.84 -23.99
CA LEU A 106 -10.72 -3.04 -23.72
C LEU A 106 -12.19 -2.76 -23.96
N MET A 107 -12.90 -3.71 -24.57
CA MET A 107 -14.35 -3.69 -24.71
C MET A 107 -14.95 -4.77 -23.78
N CYS A 108 -15.64 -4.32 -22.75
CA CYS A 108 -16.30 -5.18 -21.76
C CYS A 108 -17.82 -5.09 -22.01
N GLY A 109 -18.35 -5.94 -22.88
CA GLY A 109 -19.75 -5.84 -23.32
C GLY A 109 -19.99 -4.55 -24.11
N SER A 110 -20.80 -3.63 -23.58
CA SER A 110 -21.08 -2.31 -24.18
C SER A 110 -20.16 -1.20 -23.66
N GLN A 111 -19.31 -1.46 -22.67
CA GLN A 111 -18.44 -0.46 -22.06
C GLN A 111 -17.02 -0.54 -22.62
N ARG A 112 -16.50 0.59 -23.09
CA ARG A 112 -15.09 0.73 -23.47
C ARG A 112 -14.29 1.24 -22.28
N ILE A 113 -13.26 0.50 -21.90
CA ILE A 113 -12.38 0.84 -20.79
C ILE A 113 -10.99 1.13 -21.37
N ALA A 114 -10.59 2.40 -21.31
CA ALA A 114 -9.23 2.80 -21.62
C ALA A 114 -8.36 2.40 -20.43
N SER A 115 -7.57 1.34 -20.59
CA SER A 115 -6.71 0.85 -19.52
C SER A 115 -5.27 1.31 -19.73
N HIS A 116 -4.87 2.30 -18.93
CA HIS A 116 -3.45 2.59 -18.68
C HIS A 116 -3.01 1.69 -17.53
N PHE A 117 -2.50 0.51 -17.85
CA PHE A 117 -1.91 -0.39 -16.86
C PHE A 117 -0.49 0.10 -16.54
N PRO A 118 -0.23 0.54 -15.28
CA PRO A 118 1.03 1.21 -14.98
C PRO A 118 2.22 0.29 -14.77
N ASP A 119 2.06 -1.03 -14.63
CA ASP A 119 3.17 -1.89 -14.24
C ASP A 119 3.60 -2.88 -15.33
N ASN A 120 4.81 -2.63 -15.82
CA ASN A 120 5.79 -3.59 -16.35
C ASN A 120 5.23 -4.69 -17.27
N ALA A 121 5.27 -4.36 -18.55
CA ALA A 121 5.74 -5.21 -19.65
C ALA A 121 4.78 -6.22 -20.31
N ASP A 122 3.62 -6.56 -19.75
CA ASP A 122 2.79 -7.56 -20.42
C ASP A 122 1.64 -6.93 -21.20
N GLN A 123 1.78 -6.97 -22.52
CA GLN A 123 0.67 -6.87 -23.46
C GLN A 123 -0.41 -7.85 -23.00
N LEU A 124 -1.57 -7.35 -22.56
CA LEU A 124 -2.63 -8.21 -21.99
C LEU A 124 -3.08 -9.31 -22.95
N GLY A 125 -2.99 -9.03 -24.24
CA GLY A 125 -3.29 -9.92 -25.34
C GLY A 125 -3.11 -9.18 -26.66
N LYS A 126 -3.30 -9.89 -27.77
CA LYS A 126 -3.40 -9.27 -29.10
C LYS A 126 -4.81 -8.72 -29.30
N PRO A 127 -5.00 -7.73 -30.19
CA PRO A 127 -6.34 -7.32 -30.59
C PRO A 127 -7.19 -8.52 -31.03
N GLY A 128 -8.40 -8.63 -30.50
CA GLY A 128 -9.32 -9.76 -30.66
C GLY A 128 -9.24 -10.83 -29.55
N ASP A 129 -8.20 -10.83 -28.71
CA ASP A 129 -8.11 -11.76 -27.59
C ASP A 129 -9.12 -11.38 -26.49
N ARG A 130 -9.69 -12.40 -25.85
CA ARG A 130 -10.55 -12.22 -24.68
C ARG A 130 -9.75 -12.42 -23.40
N VAL A 131 -9.77 -11.42 -22.54
CA VAL A 131 -9.12 -11.43 -21.23
C VAL A 131 -10.15 -11.34 -20.12
N GLY A 132 -9.99 -12.17 -19.09
CA GLY A 132 -10.74 -12.03 -17.85
C GLY A 132 -10.17 -10.88 -17.04
N LEU A 133 -11.02 -10.01 -16.52
CA LEU A 133 -10.64 -8.86 -15.69
C LEU A 133 -11.55 -8.76 -14.47
N VAL A 134 -11.02 -8.19 -13.40
CA VAL A 134 -11.79 -7.84 -12.21
C VAL A 134 -11.94 -6.32 -12.17
N ILE A 135 -13.17 -5.86 -12.36
CA ILE A 135 -13.50 -4.42 -12.37
C ILE A 135 -14.12 -4.05 -11.03
N ASP A 136 -13.64 -2.95 -10.46
CA ASP A 136 -14.24 -2.36 -9.27
C ASP A 136 -15.58 -1.68 -9.62
N ARG A 137 -16.68 -2.15 -9.03
CA ARG A 137 -18.02 -1.53 -9.20
C ARG A 137 -18.05 -0.08 -8.69
N THR A 138 -17.18 0.27 -7.74
CA THR A 138 -17.15 1.59 -7.12
C THR A 138 -16.28 2.59 -7.88
N GLY A 139 -15.43 2.12 -8.81
CA GLY A 139 -14.50 2.94 -9.57
C GLY A 139 -13.36 3.55 -8.74
N VAL A 140 -13.12 3.08 -7.52
CA VAL A 140 -12.09 3.59 -6.61
C VAL A 140 -10.72 3.00 -6.96
N VAL A 141 -10.69 1.68 -7.17
CA VAL A 141 -9.48 0.92 -7.48
C VAL A 141 -9.40 0.65 -8.97
N ARG A 142 -8.16 0.59 -9.48
CA ARG A 142 -7.89 0.28 -10.88
C ARG A 142 -8.28 -1.15 -11.21
N VAL A 143 -8.56 -1.42 -12.48
CA VAL A 143 -8.84 -2.77 -12.98
C VAL A 143 -7.60 -3.65 -12.78
N LEU A 144 -7.77 -4.87 -12.27
CA LEU A 144 -6.69 -5.85 -12.13
C LEU A 144 -7.02 -7.13 -12.90
N ALA A 145 -5.97 -7.82 -13.35
CA ALA A 145 -6.09 -9.18 -13.85
C ALA A 145 -6.49 -10.14 -12.70
N PRO A 146 -7.29 -11.19 -12.96
CA PRO A 146 -7.70 -12.17 -11.96
C PRO A 146 -6.50 -12.85 -11.28
N SER A 147 -5.41 -13.08 -12.02
CA SER A 147 -4.17 -13.66 -11.50
C SER A 147 -3.47 -12.79 -10.45
N LYS A 148 -3.80 -11.50 -10.40
CA LYS A 148 -3.29 -10.55 -9.39
C LYS A 148 -4.18 -10.51 -8.15
N VAL A 149 -5.42 -11.01 -8.21
CA VAL A 149 -6.31 -11.13 -7.04
C VAL A 149 -6.03 -12.49 -6.38
N THR A 150 -5.02 -12.53 -5.52
CA THR A 150 -4.58 -13.77 -4.87
C THR A 150 -4.95 -13.79 -3.40
N TRP A 151 -5.31 -14.98 -2.89
CA TRP A 151 -5.66 -15.17 -1.49
C TRP A 151 -4.56 -14.68 -0.53
N TRP A 152 -3.29 -14.88 -0.87
CA TRP A 152 -2.17 -14.46 -0.02
C TRP A 152 -2.03 -12.94 0.05
N ARG A 153 -2.34 -12.19 -1.03
CA ARG A 153 -2.34 -10.72 -1.02
C ARG A 153 -3.47 -10.20 -0.13
N ASN A 154 -4.64 -10.86 -0.16
CA ASN A 154 -5.75 -10.50 0.71
C ASN A 154 -5.40 -10.65 2.20
N LEU A 155 -4.51 -11.59 2.55
CA LEU A 155 -4.04 -11.78 3.92
C LEU A 155 -3.06 -10.71 4.41
N LEU A 156 -2.44 -9.93 3.51
CA LEU A 156 -1.47 -8.90 3.91
C LEU A 156 -2.12 -7.75 4.69
N VAL A 157 -3.36 -7.38 4.34
CA VAL A 157 -4.09 -6.30 5.03
C VAL A 157 -4.47 -6.67 6.47
N PRO A 158 -5.11 -7.82 6.77
CA PRO A 158 -5.35 -8.22 8.15
C PRO A 158 -4.03 -8.49 8.90
N ALA A 159 -3.00 -9.03 8.23
CA ALA A 159 -1.67 -9.16 8.84
C ALA A 159 -1.10 -7.78 9.25
N ALA A 160 -1.25 -6.75 8.40
CA ALA A 160 -0.87 -5.39 8.74
C ALA A 160 -1.64 -4.86 9.95
N ALA A 161 -2.96 -5.08 10.00
CA ALA A 161 -3.78 -4.68 11.14
C ALA A 161 -3.32 -5.35 12.45
N VAL A 162 -3.03 -6.66 12.42
CA VAL A 162 -2.53 -7.43 13.57
C VAL A 162 -1.14 -6.93 13.98
N LEU A 163 -0.23 -6.68 13.04
CA LEU A 163 1.10 -6.15 13.32
C LEU A 163 1.03 -4.76 13.96
N GLY A 164 0.19 -3.87 13.43
CA GLY A 164 -0.03 -2.53 13.98
C GLY A 164 -0.59 -2.58 15.41
N ALA A 165 -1.61 -3.41 15.64
CA ALA A 165 -2.19 -3.61 16.98
C ALA A 165 -1.17 -4.20 17.97
N THR A 166 -0.42 -5.23 17.55
CA THR A 166 0.62 -5.87 18.36
C THR A 166 1.71 -4.86 18.73
N TYR A 167 2.13 -4.03 17.78
CA TYR A 167 3.10 -2.97 18.03
C TYR A 167 2.61 -1.97 19.08
N VAL A 168 1.36 -1.50 18.98
CA VAL A 168 0.76 -0.60 19.99
C VAL A 168 0.76 -1.28 21.37
N VAL A 169 0.33 -2.54 21.45
CA VAL A 169 0.30 -3.30 22.71
C VAL A 169 1.70 -3.42 23.31
N LEU A 170 2.72 -3.75 22.51
CA LEU A 170 4.11 -3.84 22.96
C LEU A 170 4.64 -2.49 23.46
N VAL A 171 4.38 -1.41 22.73
CA VAL A 171 4.78 -0.05 23.12
C VAL A 171 4.11 0.38 24.43
N VAL A 172 2.89 -0.06 24.70
CA VAL A 172 2.18 0.23 25.95
C VAL A 172 2.64 -0.65 27.10
N ARG A 173 2.83 -1.97 26.87
CA ARG A 173 3.08 -2.93 27.95
C ARG A 173 4.54 -3.10 28.34
N LEU A 174 5.49 -2.89 27.43
CA LEU A 174 6.90 -3.10 27.77
C LEU A 174 7.33 -2.07 28.83
N PRO A 175 8.04 -2.46 29.91
CA PRO A 175 8.50 -1.51 30.90
C PRO A 175 9.42 -0.44 30.27
N ARG A 176 9.31 0.81 30.76
CA ARG A 176 10.23 1.88 30.36
C ARG A 176 11.62 1.54 30.91
N ARG A 177 12.55 1.18 30.02
CA ARG A 177 13.97 1.07 30.40
C ARG A 177 14.42 2.46 30.83
N ARG A 178 14.72 2.64 32.12
CA ARG A 178 15.39 3.84 32.61
C ARG A 178 16.80 3.87 32.02
N PRO A 179 17.30 5.03 31.58
CA PRO A 179 18.70 5.12 31.17
C PRO A 179 19.57 4.62 32.32
N LYS A 180 20.48 3.69 32.03
CA LYS A 180 21.56 3.36 32.96
C LYS A 180 22.35 4.66 33.09
N ASN A 181 22.37 5.27 34.28
CA ASN A 181 23.31 6.34 34.57
C ASN A 181 24.71 5.74 34.43
N VAL A 182 25.33 5.93 33.27
CA VAL A 182 26.74 5.63 33.07
C VAL A 182 27.48 6.61 33.97
N ARG A 183 28.09 6.12 35.05
CA ARG A 183 28.95 6.98 35.86
C ARG A 183 30.16 7.30 35.00
N VAL A 184 30.51 8.58 34.96
CA VAL A 184 31.63 9.12 34.18
C VAL A 184 33.00 8.50 34.58
N GLY A 185 33.05 7.71 35.66
CA GLY A 185 34.26 7.02 36.13
C GLY A 185 34.55 5.64 35.54
N ASP A 186 33.66 5.02 34.75
CA ASP A 186 33.85 3.65 34.23
C ASP A 186 34.68 3.58 32.92
N PHE A 187 35.26 4.70 32.49
CA PHE A 187 36.10 4.79 31.28
C PHE A 187 37.57 5.15 31.57
N LEU A 188 37.99 5.10 32.85
CA LEU A 188 39.38 5.29 33.27
C LEU A 188 40.02 3.95 33.66
#